data_AF-B9WJU8-F1
#
_entry.id   AF-B9WJU8-F1
#
_cell.length_a   1.000
_cell.length_b   1.000
_cell.length_c   1.000
_cell.angle_alpha   90.00
_cell.angle_beta   90.00
_cell.angle_gamma   90.00
#
_symmetry.space_group_name_H-M   'P 1'
#
loop_
_entity.id
_entity.type
_entity.pdbx_description
1 polymer ?
#
loop_
_entity_poly.entity_id
_entity_poly.type
_entity_poly.pdbx_seq_one_letter_code
_entity_poly.pdbx_strand_id
1 'polypeptide(L)'
;MSIISKTVIFKRTLATKLSPEEAKKQAAQLAMQSLKDFGSLLSNSSEDTQPIDTEPIFENPQLFATLSLLHQGQVLKELQDKFDKKWQKLTLKDKQLGYYIAYGDWGVREKFINWNTNEPPLDLPFSIPSQVKLKNPTPTTVIKKLPPVNLNETEVRKEQFDIKKMDGVTKFFIYLVVFISLLAISRDKNIGEIGKPQQIIIEDKYEKQRQARLKQQEEEEEKLRVELEQKRQLELELAKKNKKWYYLWLK
;
A
#
# COMPACT_ATOMS: atom_id res chain seq x y z
N MET A 1 -48.48 -7.08 33.50
CA MET A 1 -47.59 -6.17 32.75
C MET A 1 -46.71 -7.02 31.86
N SER A 2 -46.92 -6.96 30.54
CA SER A 2 -46.19 -7.77 29.56
C SER A 2 -44.97 -7.00 29.06
N ILE A 3 -43.78 -7.56 29.26
CA ILE A 3 -42.51 -6.98 28.78
C ILE A 3 -42.22 -7.63 27.43
N ILE A 4 -42.39 -6.86 26.36
CA ILE A 4 -42.09 -7.27 24.99
C ILE A 4 -40.58 -7.09 24.76
N SER A 5 -39.84 -8.19 24.78
CA SER A 5 -38.43 -8.22 24.37
C SER A 5 -38.34 -8.10 22.83
N LYS A 6 -37.86 -6.95 22.33
CA LYS A 6 -37.56 -6.75 20.91
C LYS A 6 -36.20 -7.36 20.58
N THR A 7 -36.19 -8.52 19.92
CA THR A 7 -34.99 -9.13 19.33
C THR A 7 -34.68 -8.43 18.01
N VAL A 8 -33.58 -7.68 17.95
CA VAL A 8 -33.07 -7.08 16.70
C VAL A 8 -32.24 -8.13 15.97
N ILE A 9 -32.80 -8.72 14.92
CA ILE A 9 -32.09 -9.66 14.03
C ILE A 9 -31.32 -8.84 12.99
N PHE A 10 -29.99 -8.78 13.14
CA PHE A 10 -29.10 -8.24 12.11
C PHE A 10 -29.09 -9.19 10.91
N LYS A 11 -29.81 -8.85 9.84
CA LYS A 11 -29.69 -9.53 8.54
C LYS A 11 -28.38 -9.10 7.86
N ARG A 12 -27.39 -9.98 7.81
CA ARG A 12 -26.27 -9.86 6.86
C ARG A 12 -26.78 -10.19 5.46
N THR A 13 -26.97 -9.18 4.63
CA THR A 13 -27.14 -9.33 3.18
C THR A 13 -25.77 -9.60 2.54
N LEU A 14 -25.58 -10.79 1.97
CA LEU A 14 -24.44 -11.09 1.10
C LEU A 14 -24.88 -11.12 -0.38
N ALA A 15 -23.93 -10.75 -1.23
CA ALA A 15 -23.90 -10.89 -2.70
C ALA A 15 -24.56 -9.78 -3.55
N THR A 16 -24.03 -8.56 -3.48
CA THR A 16 -23.99 -7.67 -4.66
C THR A 16 -22.82 -8.11 -5.56
N LYS A 17 -23.11 -8.46 -6.81
CA LYS A 17 -22.09 -8.66 -7.85
C LYS A 17 -21.41 -7.31 -8.10
N LEU A 18 -20.23 -7.11 -7.51
CA LEU A 18 -19.44 -5.89 -7.70
C LEU A 18 -19.01 -5.76 -9.16
N SER A 19 -19.02 -4.54 -9.70
CA SER A 19 -18.52 -4.30 -11.06
C SER A 19 -17.02 -4.63 -11.14
N PRO A 20 -16.48 -5.01 -12.31
CA PRO A 20 -15.07 -5.37 -12.44
C PRO A 20 -14.12 -4.22 -12.05
N GLU A 21 -14.57 -2.97 -12.10
CA GLU A 21 -13.80 -1.82 -11.65
C GLU A 21 -13.83 -1.65 -10.13
N GLU A 22 -14.97 -1.94 -9.49
CA GLU A 22 -15.11 -1.92 -8.03
C GLU A 22 -14.32 -3.06 -7.38
N ALA A 23 -14.30 -4.24 -8.00
CA ALA A 23 -13.49 -5.37 -7.56
C ALA A 23 -11.98 -5.05 -7.61
N LYS A 24 -11.51 -4.35 -8.66
CA LYS A 24 -10.12 -3.89 -8.76
C LYS A 24 -9.79 -2.84 -7.69
N LYS A 25 -10.68 -1.89 -7.43
CA LYS A 25 -10.48 -0.88 -6.37
C LYS A 25 -10.45 -1.52 -4.98
N GLN A 26 -11.32 -2.48 -4.71
CA GLN A 26 -11.32 -3.22 -3.45
C GLN A 26 -10.07 -4.11 -3.30
N ALA A 27 -9.63 -4.79 -4.37
CA ALA A 27 -8.40 -5.56 -4.36
C ALA A 27 -7.17 -4.66 -4.11
N ALA A 28 -7.13 -3.47 -4.71
CA ALA A 28 -6.07 -2.49 -4.46
C ALA A 28 -6.10 -1.96 -3.02
N GLN A 29 -7.29 -1.69 -2.47
CA GLN A 29 -7.44 -1.28 -1.06
C GLN A 29 -7.01 -2.39 -0.09
N LEU A 30 -7.39 -3.64 -0.35
CA LEU A 30 -6.97 -4.81 0.42
C LEU A 30 -5.45 -5.04 0.32
N ALA A 31 -4.85 -4.81 -0.85
CA ALA A 31 -3.40 -4.88 -1.03
C ALA A 31 -2.68 -3.76 -0.25
N MET A 32 -3.19 -2.54 -0.26
CA MET A 32 -2.63 -1.44 0.54
C MET A 32 -2.80 -1.67 2.05
N GLN A 33 -3.94 -2.22 2.47
CA GLN A 33 -4.19 -2.55 3.86
C GLN A 33 -3.30 -3.69 4.34
N SER A 34 -3.14 -4.75 3.54
CA SER A 34 -2.21 -5.83 3.85
C SER A 34 -0.76 -5.36 3.89
N LEU A 35 -0.30 -4.49 2.99
CA LEU A 35 1.04 -3.88 3.08
C LEU A 35 1.22 -3.05 4.35
N LYS A 36 0.19 -2.29 4.75
CA LYS A 36 0.20 -1.51 6.00
C LYS A 36 0.25 -2.43 7.23
N ASP A 37 -0.53 -3.52 7.22
CA ASP A 37 -0.56 -4.51 8.30
C ASP A 37 0.75 -5.31 8.37
N PHE A 38 1.40 -5.61 7.24
CA PHE A 38 2.74 -6.19 7.19
C PHE A 38 3.81 -5.22 7.72
N GLY A 39 3.71 -3.93 7.41
CA GLY A 39 4.57 -2.89 8.01
C GLY A 39 4.37 -2.80 9.52
N SER A 40 3.13 -2.90 10.00
CA SER A 40 2.80 -2.91 11.44
C SER A 40 3.22 -4.21 12.14
N LEU A 41 3.24 -5.35 11.45
CA LEU A 41 3.71 -6.63 11.99
C LEU A 41 5.23 -6.67 12.10
N LEU A 42 5.96 -6.04 11.16
CA LEU A 42 7.41 -5.88 11.25
C LEU A 42 7.82 -4.85 12.32
N SER A 43 6.97 -3.86 12.62
CA SER A 43 7.21 -2.91 13.73
C SER A 43 6.84 -3.45 15.11
N ASN A 44 6.06 -4.53 15.20
CA ASN A 44 5.61 -5.14 16.46
C ASN A 44 6.48 -6.33 16.93
N SER A 45 7.73 -6.39 16.48
CA SER A 45 8.75 -7.29 17.03
C SER A 45 9.11 -6.86 18.45
N SER A 46 8.26 -7.20 19.41
CA SER A 46 8.57 -7.54 20.81
C SER A 46 9.79 -6.87 21.45
N GLU A 47 9.84 -5.55 21.41
CA GLU A 47 10.65 -4.76 22.32
C GLU A 47 9.69 -3.68 22.79
N ASP A 48 9.06 -3.92 23.95
CA ASP A 48 8.47 -2.87 24.76
C ASP A 48 9.60 -1.88 25.07
N THR A 49 9.87 -0.95 24.15
CA THR A 49 10.83 0.12 24.35
C THR A 49 10.24 1.02 25.44
N GLN A 50 10.64 0.74 26.67
CA GLN A 50 10.28 1.53 27.84
C GLN A 50 10.54 3.02 27.51
N PRO A 51 9.65 3.94 27.93
CA PRO A 51 9.88 5.35 27.72
C PRO A 51 11.24 5.72 28.32
N ILE A 52 12.13 6.23 27.48
CA ILE A 52 13.46 6.64 27.93
C ILE A 52 13.33 7.90 28.77
N ASP A 53 14.19 8.01 29.78
CA ASP A 53 14.44 9.27 30.47
C ASP A 53 15.05 10.28 29.50
N THR A 54 14.28 11.29 29.14
CA THR A 54 14.65 12.28 28.13
C THR A 54 15.58 13.36 28.68
N GLU A 55 15.59 13.57 30.00
CA GLU A 55 16.40 14.60 30.67
C GLU A 55 17.88 14.62 30.24
N PRO A 56 18.64 13.50 30.24
CA PRO A 56 20.05 13.50 29.84
C PRO A 56 20.28 13.95 28.40
N ILE A 57 19.30 13.77 27.52
CA ILE A 57 19.38 14.16 26.11
C ILE A 57 19.15 15.68 25.97
N PHE A 58 18.30 16.26 26.81
CA PHE A 58 18.15 17.72 26.88
C PHE A 58 19.40 18.42 27.42
N GLU A 59 20.20 17.75 28.25
CA GLU A 59 21.48 18.29 28.72
C GLU A 59 22.59 18.16 27.67
N ASN A 60 22.67 17.02 26.99
CA ASN A 60 23.68 16.73 25.98
C ASN A 60 23.03 16.37 24.64
N PRO A 61 22.82 17.35 23.73
CA PRO A 61 22.15 17.13 22.46
C PRO A 61 22.80 16.06 21.56
N GLN A 62 24.11 15.85 21.66
CA GLN A 62 24.85 14.85 20.88
C GLN A 62 24.36 13.42 21.10
N LEU A 63 23.80 13.13 22.28
CA LEU A 63 23.25 11.80 22.58
C LEU A 63 22.05 11.46 21.68
N PHE A 64 21.36 12.47 21.14
CA PHE A 64 20.21 12.29 20.26
C PHE A 64 20.52 11.44 19.01
N ALA A 65 21.71 11.62 18.43
CA ALA A 65 22.11 10.90 17.21
C ALA A 65 22.24 9.39 17.44
N THR A 66 22.58 8.98 18.66
CA THR A 66 22.79 7.55 19.03
C THR A 66 21.51 6.81 19.37
N LEU A 67 20.38 7.52 19.51
CA LEU A 67 19.10 6.92 19.90
C LEU A 67 18.46 6.14 18.75
N SER A 68 17.72 5.09 19.10
CA SER A 68 16.79 4.44 18.17
C SER A 68 15.71 5.40 17.70
N LEU A 69 15.20 5.20 16.48
CA LEU A 69 14.19 6.03 15.84
C LEU A 69 12.94 6.25 16.71
N LEU A 70 12.52 5.22 17.47
CA LEU A 70 11.39 5.32 18.40
C LEU A 70 11.64 6.32 19.52
N HIS A 71 12.82 6.25 20.15
CA HIS A 71 13.22 7.15 21.23
C HIS A 71 13.49 8.57 20.73
N GLN A 72 14.05 8.73 19.51
CA GLN A 72 14.13 10.03 18.85
C GLN A 72 12.74 10.66 18.68
N GLY A 73 11.74 9.87 18.29
CA GLY A 73 10.35 10.31 18.18
C GLY A 73 9.77 10.80 19.52
N GLN A 74 10.09 10.15 20.64
CA GLN A 74 9.67 10.56 21.98
C GLN A 74 10.25 11.94 22.35
N VAL A 75 11.57 12.12 22.18
CA VAL A 75 12.26 13.39 22.46
C VAL A 75 11.72 14.52 21.57
N LEU A 76 11.51 14.24 20.28
CA LEU A 76 10.95 15.20 19.33
C LEU A 76 9.55 15.65 19.73
N LYS A 77 8.70 14.72 20.18
CA LYS A 77 7.35 15.03 20.62
C LYS A 77 7.36 15.94 21.85
N GLU A 78 8.16 15.61 22.85
CA GLU A 78 8.30 16.44 24.06
C GLU A 78 8.84 17.83 23.72
N LEU A 79 9.82 17.90 22.83
CA LEU A 79 10.41 19.15 22.38
C LEU A 79 9.42 19.99 21.56
N GLN A 80 8.61 19.35 20.70
CA GLN A 80 7.54 20.01 19.95
C GLN A 80 6.48 20.58 20.89
N ASP A 81 6.04 19.83 21.90
CA ASP A 81 5.09 20.31 22.92
C ASP A 81 5.64 21.52 23.71
N LYS A 82 6.98 21.65 23.81
CA LYS A 82 7.65 22.84 24.37
C LYS A 82 7.73 23.99 23.35
N PHE A 83 8.00 23.71 22.08
CA PHE A 83 8.08 24.72 21.01
C PHE A 83 6.72 25.31 20.62
N ASP A 84 5.63 24.56 20.77
CA ASP A 84 4.27 25.05 20.55
C ASP A 84 3.87 26.12 21.60
N LYS A 85 4.60 26.21 22.71
CA LYS A 85 4.45 27.27 23.71
C LYS A 85 5.21 28.53 23.28
N LYS A 86 4.99 29.64 24.00
CA LYS A 86 5.68 30.91 23.74
C LYS A 86 7.21 30.72 23.79
N TRP A 87 7.91 31.16 22.75
CA TRP A 87 9.37 31.04 22.60
C TRP A 87 10.19 31.58 23.79
N GLN A 88 9.65 32.58 24.51
CA GLN A 88 10.26 33.18 25.69
C GLN A 88 10.31 32.22 26.90
N LYS A 89 9.45 31.21 26.95
CA LYS A 89 9.38 30.23 28.04
C LYS A 89 10.29 29.02 27.84
N LEU A 90 10.91 28.88 26.66
CA LEU A 90 11.85 27.81 26.36
C LEU A 90 13.17 28.04 27.08
N THR A 91 13.68 27.00 27.73
CA THR A 91 14.99 27.05 28.35
C THR A 91 16.09 27.07 27.28
N LEU A 92 17.30 27.48 27.67
CA LEU A 92 18.45 27.47 26.77
C LEU A 92 18.78 26.04 26.29
N LYS A 93 18.62 25.04 27.17
CA LYS A 93 18.79 23.61 26.87
C LYS A 93 17.83 23.15 25.76
N ASP A 94 16.54 23.48 25.87
CA ASP A 94 15.54 23.14 24.85
C ASP A 94 15.90 23.73 23.47
N LYS A 95 16.38 24.98 23.46
CA LYS A 95 16.81 25.66 22.22
C LYS A 95 18.06 25.03 21.62
N GLN A 96 19.03 24.66 22.45
CA GLN A 96 20.25 23.97 22.01
C GLN A 96 19.92 22.61 21.41
N LEU A 97 19.04 21.83 22.06
CA LEU A 97 18.58 20.55 21.53
C LEU A 97 17.85 20.74 20.20
N GLY A 98 16.90 21.68 20.11
CA GLY A 98 16.20 21.95 18.86
C GLY A 98 17.12 22.42 17.73
N TYR A 99 18.12 23.24 18.04
CA TYR A 99 19.14 23.64 17.07
C TYR A 99 19.99 22.44 16.62
N TYR A 100 20.42 21.59 17.54
CA TYR A 100 21.20 20.39 17.22
C TYR A 100 20.40 19.40 16.37
N ILE A 101 19.12 19.19 16.67
CA ILE A 101 18.25 18.32 15.87
C ILE A 101 18.10 18.88 14.44
N ALA A 102 17.93 20.19 14.28
CA ALA A 102 17.73 20.80 12.96
C ALA A 102 19.03 20.94 12.14
N TYR A 103 20.15 21.28 12.78
CA TYR A 103 21.39 21.72 12.12
C TYR A 103 22.65 21.03 12.63
N GLY A 104 22.54 20.13 13.60
CA GLY A 104 23.67 19.38 14.14
C GLY A 104 24.30 18.42 13.14
N ASP A 105 25.44 17.88 13.55
CA ASP A 105 26.30 16.96 12.82
C ASP A 105 25.84 15.51 12.94
N TRP A 106 24.59 15.22 12.57
CA TRP A 106 24.01 13.87 12.61
C TRP A 106 23.24 13.52 11.34
N GLY A 107 23.04 12.21 11.09
CA GLY A 107 22.37 11.69 9.90
C GLY A 107 23.07 12.10 8.60
N VAL A 108 22.41 12.91 7.77
CA VAL A 108 22.95 13.40 6.49
C VAL A 108 24.16 14.34 6.73
N ARG A 109 24.37 14.83 7.95
CA ARG A 109 25.40 15.83 8.24
C ARG A 109 26.64 15.31 8.98
N GLU A 110 26.72 14.01 9.28
CA GLU A 110 27.80 13.43 10.10
C GLU A 110 29.20 13.65 9.53
N LYS A 111 29.32 13.69 8.20
CA LYS A 111 30.60 13.80 7.51
C LYS A 111 31.09 15.25 7.32
N PHE A 112 30.30 16.25 7.73
CA PHE A 112 30.71 17.65 7.66
C PHE A 112 31.51 18.03 8.90
N ILE A 113 32.77 17.65 8.95
CA ILE A 113 33.64 17.85 10.13
C ILE A 113 34.06 19.32 10.29
N ASN A 114 34.04 20.10 9.20
CA ASN A 114 34.67 21.43 9.16
C ASN A 114 33.73 22.59 9.52
N TRP A 115 32.61 22.32 10.22
CA TRP A 115 31.60 23.32 10.58
C TRP A 115 32.10 24.43 11.51
N ASN A 116 33.14 24.17 12.30
CA ASN A 116 33.74 25.14 13.24
C ASN A 116 35.07 25.73 12.76
N THR A 117 35.40 25.55 11.48
CA THR A 117 36.68 25.99 10.92
C THR A 117 36.45 27.04 9.84
N ASN A 118 37.44 27.89 9.60
CA ASN A 118 37.43 28.86 8.50
C ASN A 118 37.76 28.21 7.15
N GLU A 119 37.73 26.88 7.07
CA GLU A 119 37.96 26.14 5.85
C GLU A 119 36.70 26.15 4.98
N PRO A 120 36.85 26.03 3.65
CA PRO A 120 35.70 25.98 2.75
C PRO A 120 34.78 24.79 3.06
N PRO A 121 33.46 24.97 3.07
CA PRO A 121 32.52 23.91 3.45
C PRO A 121 32.68 22.69 2.53
N LEU A 122 32.81 21.49 3.10
CA LEU A 122 32.99 20.25 2.32
C LEU A 122 31.77 19.91 1.44
N ASP A 123 30.65 20.55 1.71
CA ASP A 123 29.37 20.41 1.03
C ASP A 123 29.36 20.97 -0.39
N LEU A 124 30.21 21.96 -0.62
CA LEU A 124 30.33 22.66 -1.88
C LEU A 124 31.77 22.46 -2.38
N PRO A 125 31.98 22.20 -3.68
CA PRO A 125 33.27 22.34 -4.32
C PRO A 125 33.60 23.84 -4.41
N PHE A 126 33.89 24.41 -3.25
CA PHE A 126 34.27 25.80 -3.12
C PHE A 126 35.76 25.89 -3.42
N SER A 127 36.07 26.28 -4.64
CA SER A 127 37.40 26.80 -4.93
C SER A 127 37.46 28.21 -4.38
N ILE A 128 38.37 28.49 -3.44
CA ILE A 128 38.66 29.85 -3.03
C ILE A 128 38.99 30.62 -4.32
N PRO A 129 38.26 31.68 -4.69
CA PRO A 129 38.52 32.43 -5.91
C PRO A 129 39.82 33.25 -5.83
N SER A 130 40.75 32.89 -4.94
CA SER A 130 42.02 33.54 -4.68
C SER A 130 43.03 33.29 -5.80
N GLN A 131 42.75 33.84 -6.96
CA GLN A 131 43.60 34.93 -7.42
C GLN A 131 42.71 36.16 -7.61
N VAL A 132 42.21 36.70 -6.50
CA VAL A 132 41.63 38.04 -6.49
C VAL A 132 42.77 39.00 -6.84
N LYS A 133 42.97 39.27 -8.14
CA LYS A 133 43.89 40.31 -8.60
C LYS A 133 43.48 41.70 -8.10
N LEU A 134 42.28 41.87 -7.55
CA LEU A 134 41.71 43.17 -7.18
C LEU A 134 41.04 43.09 -5.80
N LYS A 135 41.80 43.39 -4.73
CA LYS A 135 41.26 43.58 -3.36
C LYS A 135 40.26 44.75 -3.27
N ASN A 136 40.22 45.62 -4.29
CA ASN A 136 39.33 46.77 -4.40
C ASN A 136 38.49 46.64 -5.69
N PRO A 137 37.24 46.16 -5.63
CA PRO A 137 36.39 46.11 -6.81
C PRO A 137 36.04 47.54 -7.26
N THR A 138 36.33 47.87 -8.51
CA THR A 138 35.86 49.11 -9.15
C THR A 138 34.44 48.89 -9.71
N PRO A 139 33.64 49.95 -9.93
CA PRO A 139 32.31 49.83 -10.57
C PRO A 139 32.34 49.22 -11.98
N THR A 140 33.53 49.11 -12.59
CA THR A 140 33.77 48.46 -13.89
C THR A 140 34.08 46.96 -13.79
N THR A 141 34.14 46.39 -12.58
CA THR A 141 34.50 44.98 -12.37
C THR A 141 33.34 44.08 -12.83
N VAL A 142 33.55 43.31 -13.89
CA VAL A 142 32.52 42.41 -14.44
C VAL A 142 32.39 41.17 -13.54
N ILE A 143 31.27 41.06 -12.82
CA ILE A 143 30.92 39.88 -12.02
C ILE A 143 30.36 38.82 -12.96
N LYS A 144 31.02 37.65 -13.04
CA LYS A 144 30.52 36.50 -13.78
C LYS A 144 29.78 35.54 -12.85
N LYS A 145 28.69 34.95 -13.35
CA LYS A 145 28.00 33.86 -12.65
C LYS A 145 28.95 32.66 -12.56
N LEU A 146 29.07 32.08 -11.37
CA LEU A 146 29.81 30.84 -11.16
C LEU A 146 29.16 29.69 -11.96
N PRO A 147 29.95 28.71 -12.44
CA PRO A 147 29.39 27.54 -13.11
C PRO A 147 28.44 26.79 -12.17
N PRO A 148 27.38 26.15 -12.71
CA PRO A 148 26.52 25.29 -11.91
C PRO A 148 27.34 24.13 -11.33
N VAL A 149 27.07 23.82 -10.08
CA VAL A 149 27.80 22.80 -9.32
C VAL A 149 26.91 21.57 -9.13
N ASN A 150 27.46 20.39 -9.45
CA ASN A 150 26.81 19.12 -9.16
C ASN A 150 27.15 18.67 -7.73
N LEU A 151 26.18 18.78 -6.82
CA LEU A 151 26.34 18.39 -5.41
C LEU A 151 26.56 16.88 -5.22
N ASN A 152 26.20 16.06 -6.20
CA ASN A 152 26.33 14.60 -6.13
C ASN A 152 27.79 14.13 -6.30
N GLU A 153 28.65 14.98 -6.86
CA GLU A 153 30.04 14.67 -7.17
C GLU A 153 30.98 15.01 -6.00
N THR A 154 30.50 15.70 -4.96
CA THR A 154 31.32 15.98 -3.77
C THR A 154 31.57 14.71 -2.98
N GLU A 155 32.79 14.55 -2.47
CA GLU A 155 33.22 13.34 -1.77
C GLU A 155 32.34 13.01 -0.56
N VAL A 156 31.88 14.04 0.15
CA VAL A 156 31.02 13.90 1.32
C VAL A 156 29.61 13.41 0.96
N ARG A 157 29.05 13.86 -0.17
CA ARG A 157 27.68 13.53 -0.59
C ARG A 157 27.61 12.31 -1.50
N LYS A 158 28.71 11.87 -2.09
CA LYS A 158 28.74 10.75 -3.05
C LYS A 158 28.04 9.50 -2.54
N GLU A 159 28.23 9.17 -1.26
CA GLU A 159 27.55 8.02 -0.64
C GLU A 159 26.06 8.24 -0.41
N GLN A 160 25.62 9.48 -0.17
CA GLN A 160 24.21 9.84 0.03
C GLN A 160 23.41 9.75 -1.28
N PHE A 161 24.06 10.07 -2.41
CA PHE A 161 23.47 9.98 -3.74
C PHE A 161 23.69 8.63 -4.44
N ASP A 162 24.30 7.65 -3.75
CA ASP A 162 24.49 6.30 -4.29
C ASP A 162 23.20 5.47 -4.18
N ILE A 163 22.19 5.85 -4.97
CA ILE A 163 20.85 5.23 -5.01
C ILE A 163 20.92 3.76 -5.49
N LYS A 164 22.06 3.33 -6.06
CA LYS A 164 22.23 1.99 -6.63
C LYS A 164 22.66 0.96 -5.58
N LYS A 165 23.13 1.37 -4.41
CA LYS A 165 23.48 0.44 -3.32
C LYS A 165 22.24 0.09 -2.51
N MET A 166 21.67 -1.07 -2.79
CA MET A 166 20.67 -1.69 -1.91
C MET A 166 21.40 -2.40 -0.77
N ASP A 167 20.92 -2.24 0.46
CA ASP A 167 21.45 -2.96 1.63
C ASP A 167 21.39 -4.47 1.39
N GLY A 168 22.44 -5.18 1.82
CA GLY A 168 22.58 -6.62 1.66
C GLY A 168 21.43 -7.39 2.32
N VAL A 169 20.93 -6.90 3.44
CA VAL A 169 19.78 -7.49 4.16
C VAL A 169 18.50 -7.33 3.34
N THR A 170 18.22 -6.12 2.83
CA THR A 170 17.08 -5.89 1.94
C THR A 170 17.15 -6.75 0.69
N LYS A 171 18.34 -6.88 0.09
CA LYS A 171 18.59 -7.74 -1.06
C LYS A 171 18.29 -9.21 -0.75
N PHE A 172 18.72 -9.70 0.41
CA PHE A 172 18.43 -11.05 0.88
C PHE A 172 16.93 -11.30 1.01
N PHE A 173 16.19 -10.40 1.66
CA PHE A 173 14.73 -10.56 1.81
C PHE A 173 13.99 -10.50 0.47
N ILE A 174 14.40 -9.62 -0.45
CA ILE A 174 13.82 -9.57 -1.79
C ILE A 174 14.02 -10.92 -2.50
N TYR A 175 15.22 -11.48 -2.48
CA TYR A 175 15.47 -12.79 -3.09
C TYR A 175 14.73 -13.92 -2.37
N LEU A 176 14.62 -13.87 -1.04
CA LEU A 176 13.85 -14.85 -0.26
C LEU A 176 12.37 -14.83 -0.66
N VAL A 177 11.76 -13.65 -0.82
CA VAL A 177 10.37 -13.51 -1.27
C VAL A 177 10.20 -14.04 -2.69
N VAL A 178 11.12 -13.71 -3.60
CA VAL A 178 11.11 -14.26 -4.96
C VAL A 178 11.24 -15.79 -4.91
N PHE A 179 12.10 -16.33 -4.05
CA PHE A 179 12.29 -17.77 -3.91
C PHE A 179 11.04 -18.47 -3.35
N ILE A 180 10.43 -17.94 -2.30
CA ILE A 180 9.18 -18.47 -1.71
C ILE A 180 8.05 -18.41 -2.75
N SER A 181 7.93 -17.33 -3.52
CA SER A 181 6.90 -17.23 -4.56
C SER A 181 7.10 -18.25 -5.68
N LEU A 182 8.35 -18.50 -6.11
CA LEU A 182 8.67 -19.56 -7.06
C LEU A 182 8.33 -20.95 -6.52
N LEU A 183 8.62 -21.22 -5.24
CA LEU A 183 8.25 -22.47 -4.58
C LEU A 183 6.73 -22.63 -4.47
N ALA A 184 6.00 -21.57 -4.15
CA ALA A 184 4.54 -21.59 -4.11
C ALA A 184 3.95 -21.89 -5.50
N ILE A 185 4.43 -21.21 -6.55
CA ILE A 185 4.01 -21.46 -7.93
C ILE A 185 4.35 -22.88 -8.37
N SER A 186 5.54 -23.37 -8.03
CA SER A 186 5.96 -24.75 -8.34
C SER A 186 5.10 -25.78 -7.61
N ARG A 187 4.76 -25.52 -6.34
CA ARG A 187 3.84 -26.36 -5.57
C ARG A 187 2.46 -26.37 -6.23
N ASP A 188 1.92 -25.21 -6.55
CA ASP A 188 0.58 -25.04 -7.14
C ASP A 188 0.45 -25.71 -8.50
N LYS A 189 1.49 -25.59 -9.36
CA LYS A 189 1.53 -26.30 -10.65
C LYS A 189 1.56 -27.81 -10.52
N ASN A 190 2.11 -28.32 -9.42
CA ASN A 190 2.27 -29.75 -9.19
C ASN A 190 1.17 -30.34 -8.29
N ILE A 191 0.10 -29.59 -7.99
CA ILE A 191 -1.05 -30.11 -7.26
C ILE A 191 -1.77 -31.15 -8.13
N GLY A 192 -1.84 -32.40 -7.67
CA GLY A 192 -2.53 -33.52 -8.37
C GLY A 192 -1.62 -34.68 -8.82
N GLU A 193 -0.30 -34.56 -8.67
CA GLU A 193 0.63 -35.66 -8.90
C GLU A 193 0.66 -36.64 -7.71
N ILE A 194 1.02 -37.90 -7.98
CA ILE A 194 1.07 -38.99 -6.99
C ILE A 194 2.04 -38.60 -5.85
N GLY A 195 1.49 -38.42 -4.63
CA GLY A 195 2.25 -38.06 -3.43
C GLY A 195 2.17 -36.58 -2.97
N LYS A 196 1.36 -35.73 -3.62
CA LYS A 196 1.21 -34.29 -3.29
C LYS A 196 -0.16 -33.97 -2.66
N PRO A 197 -0.31 -32.84 -1.92
CA PRO A 197 -1.54 -32.50 -1.22
C PRO A 197 -2.74 -32.42 -2.18
N GLN A 198 -3.82 -33.09 -1.81
CA GLN A 198 -5.04 -33.17 -2.60
C GLN A 198 -5.77 -31.83 -2.62
N GLN A 199 -6.33 -31.45 -3.77
CA GLN A 199 -7.25 -30.31 -3.84
C GLN A 199 -8.48 -30.62 -3.00
N ILE A 200 -8.72 -29.82 -1.96
CA ILE A 200 -9.99 -29.85 -1.24
C ILE A 200 -11.00 -29.15 -2.13
N ILE A 201 -11.66 -29.91 -3.00
CA ILE A 201 -12.80 -29.43 -3.78
C ILE A 201 -13.95 -29.25 -2.78
N ILE A 202 -14.15 -28.03 -2.31
CA ILE A 202 -15.30 -27.69 -1.47
C ILE A 202 -16.51 -27.60 -2.40
N GLU A 203 -17.23 -28.70 -2.53
CA GLU A 203 -18.47 -28.73 -3.30
C GLU A 203 -19.60 -28.02 -2.52
N ASP A 204 -20.12 -26.92 -3.07
CA ASP A 204 -21.29 -26.26 -2.52
C ASP A 204 -22.56 -27.07 -2.82
N LYS A 205 -23.06 -27.76 -1.78
CA LYS A 205 -24.27 -28.58 -1.85
C LYS A 205 -25.50 -27.78 -2.30
N TYR A 206 -25.57 -26.48 -1.97
CA TYR A 206 -26.73 -25.66 -2.31
C TYR A 206 -26.78 -25.29 -3.79
N GLU A 207 -25.61 -25.05 -4.40
CA GLU A 207 -25.53 -24.71 -5.82
C GLU A 207 -25.85 -25.91 -6.71
N LYS A 208 -25.36 -27.12 -6.35
CA LYS A 208 -25.75 -28.37 -7.01
C LYS A 208 -27.26 -28.62 -6.93
N GLN A 209 -27.88 -28.41 -5.77
CA GLN A 209 -29.33 -28.55 -5.61
C GLN A 209 -30.13 -27.50 -6.41
N ARG A 210 -29.58 -26.30 -6.59
CA ARG A 210 -30.21 -25.24 -7.40
C ARG A 210 -30.19 -25.61 -8.88
N GLN A 211 -29.05 -26.09 -9.38
CA GLN A 211 -28.92 -26.55 -10.77
C GLN A 211 -29.81 -27.75 -11.06
N ALA A 212 -29.95 -28.69 -10.13
CA ALA A 212 -30.85 -29.83 -10.28
C ALA A 212 -32.33 -29.40 -10.36
N ARG A 213 -32.75 -28.43 -9.54
CA ARG A 213 -34.11 -27.85 -9.60
C ARG A 213 -34.39 -27.15 -10.92
N LEU A 214 -33.42 -26.39 -11.44
CA LEU A 214 -33.57 -25.71 -12.73
C LEU A 214 -33.71 -26.70 -13.88
N LYS A 215 -32.89 -27.76 -13.92
CA LYS A 215 -33.01 -28.82 -14.93
C LYS A 215 -34.36 -29.54 -14.88
N GLN A 216 -34.88 -29.83 -13.68
CA GLN A 216 -36.20 -30.44 -13.53
C GLN A 216 -37.32 -29.52 -14.05
N GLN A 217 -37.23 -28.22 -13.80
CA GLN A 217 -38.19 -27.24 -14.31
C GLN A 217 -38.13 -27.13 -15.84
N GLU A 218 -36.92 -27.11 -16.42
CA GLU A 218 -36.74 -27.08 -17.87
C GLU A 218 -37.32 -28.34 -18.54
N GLU A 219 -37.11 -29.52 -17.96
CA GLU A 219 -37.67 -30.79 -18.47
C GLU A 219 -39.21 -30.83 -18.37
N GLU A 220 -39.79 -30.28 -17.30
CA GLU A 220 -41.25 -30.18 -17.14
C GLU A 220 -41.86 -29.18 -18.15
N GLU A 221 -41.23 -28.03 -18.35
CA GLU A 221 -41.67 -27.05 -19.35
C GLU A 221 -41.59 -27.61 -20.77
N GLU A 222 -40.54 -28.37 -21.10
CA GLU A 222 -40.40 -29.00 -22.41
C GLU A 222 -41.48 -30.06 -22.66
N LYS A 223 -41.78 -30.90 -21.65
CA LYS A 223 -42.88 -31.87 -21.74
C LYS A 223 -44.24 -31.20 -21.96
N LEU A 224 -44.50 -30.11 -21.24
CA LEU A 224 -45.74 -29.34 -21.40
C LEU A 224 -45.85 -28.70 -22.78
N ARG A 225 -44.74 -28.21 -23.35
CA ARG A 225 -44.72 -27.67 -24.72
C ARG A 225 -45.06 -28.74 -25.76
N VAL A 226 -44.44 -29.92 -25.65
CA VAL A 226 -44.71 -31.04 -26.56
C VAL A 226 -46.17 -31.49 -26.45
N GLU A 227 -46.72 -31.59 -25.24
CA GLU A 227 -48.13 -31.97 -25.05
C GLU A 227 -49.09 -30.93 -25.63
N LEU A 228 -48.81 -29.63 -25.47
CA LEU A 228 -49.61 -28.56 -26.06
C LEU A 228 -49.54 -28.54 -27.59
N GLU A 229 -48.37 -28.82 -28.18
CA GLU A 229 -48.21 -28.94 -29.63
C GLU A 229 -49.00 -30.13 -30.19
N GLN A 230 -48.95 -31.28 -29.51
CA GLN A 230 -49.74 -32.46 -29.89
C GLN A 230 -51.25 -32.17 -29.83
N LYS A 231 -51.73 -31.52 -28.76
CA LYS A 231 -53.15 -31.11 -28.65
C LYS A 231 -53.57 -30.17 -29.77
N ARG A 232 -52.74 -29.17 -30.10
CA ARG A 232 -53.00 -28.25 -31.24
C ARG A 232 -53.05 -28.98 -32.57
N GLN A 233 -52.16 -29.94 -32.81
CA GLN A 233 -52.17 -30.73 -34.04
C GLN A 233 -53.46 -31.57 -34.17
N LEU A 234 -53.90 -32.21 -33.09
CA LEU A 234 -55.15 -32.98 -33.05
C LEU A 234 -56.37 -32.09 -33.31
N GLU A 235 -56.42 -30.89 -32.71
CA GLU A 235 -57.51 -29.92 -32.96
C GLU A 235 -57.54 -29.46 -34.43
N LEU A 236 -56.38 -29.20 -35.04
CA LEU A 236 -56.29 -28.82 -36.46
C LEU A 236 -56.73 -29.94 -37.40
N GLU A 237 -56.42 -31.21 -37.07
CA GLU A 237 -56.90 -32.36 -37.85
C GLU A 237 -58.42 -32.51 -37.76
N LEU A 238 -59.00 -32.34 -36.57
CA LEU A 238 -60.46 -32.35 -36.36
C LEU A 238 -61.14 -31.20 -37.13
N ALA A 239 -60.56 -30.00 -37.10
CA ALA A 239 -61.08 -28.85 -37.84
C ALA A 239 -61.02 -29.04 -39.37
N LYS A 240 -59.98 -29.71 -39.89
CA LYS A 240 -59.89 -30.06 -41.32
C LYS A 240 -60.96 -31.09 -41.74
N LYS A 241 -61.23 -32.08 -40.89
CA LYS A 241 -62.28 -33.09 -41.14
C LYS A 241 -63.70 -32.49 -41.19
N ASN A 242 -63.95 -31.38 -40.49
CA ASN A 242 -65.27 -30.75 -40.41
C ASN A 242 -65.55 -29.66 -41.47
N LYS A 243 -64.65 -29.41 -42.44
CA LYS A 243 -64.92 -28.43 -43.52
C LYS A 243 -65.83 -29.03 -44.59
N LYS A 244 -67.09 -28.59 -44.62
CA LYS A 244 -68.04 -28.87 -45.70
C LYS A 244 -67.76 -27.94 -46.90
N TRP A 245 -67.58 -28.53 -48.07
CA TRP A 245 -67.37 -27.81 -49.33
C TRP A 245 -68.74 -27.46 -49.93
N TYR A 246 -69.08 -26.17 -49.99
CA TYR A 246 -70.28 -25.73 -50.72
C TYR A 246 -69.90 -25.46 -52.17
N TYR A 247 -70.45 -26.27 -53.09
CA TYR A 247 -70.35 -26.00 -54.53
C TYR A 247 -71.36 -24.92 -54.91
N LEU A 248 -70.84 -23.75 -55.28
CA LEU A 248 -71.63 -22.64 -55.79
C LEU A 248 -71.80 -22.85 -57.31
N TRP A 249 -72.93 -23.42 -57.71
CA TRP A 249 -73.29 -23.54 -59.12
C TRP A 249 -73.76 -22.17 -59.62
N LEU A 250 -72.89 -21.47 -60.35
CA LEU A 250 -73.27 -20.32 -61.17
C LEU A 250 -73.99 -20.84 -62.42
N LYS A 251 -75.19 -20.31 -62.68
CA LYS A 251 -75.96 -20.50 -63.91
C LYS A 251 -76.20 -19.14 -64.54
#